data_AF-A0A6S7G298-F1
#
_entry.id   AF-A0A6S7G298-F1
#
_cell.length_a   1.000
_cell.length_b   1.000
_cell.length_c   1.000
_cell.angle_alpha   90.00
_cell.angle_beta   90.00
_cell.angle_gamma   90.00
#
_symmetry.space_group_name_H-M   'P 1'
#
loop_
_entity.id
_entity.type
_entity.pdbx_description
1 polymer ?
#
loop_
_entity_poly.entity_id
_entity_poly.type
_entity_poly.pdbx_seq_one_letter_code
_entity_poly.pdbx_strand_id
1 'polypeptide(L)'
;MVQVVEQYCLHLRVDNVRNKVSRETPRSEVEIRANVTLMKVNKSPIHPALSGLDKQLLDVQLYSPISIREFLPTCDRRRVYEIIQELKQKGLKFKCIHYAHQPGGSKQALHFVWRVDEAKSEGETIERCLQVIKKIEAEILVYERRITKKHFMQAFGFVVKPVALRAIFRELKGDQSAPANLSERELDSRFQYAMQCEDAGILVDLRNQSPEKKKDTFKEFFAETERYLAEDIGVACHERRHGEQLYLAKAVSIKDLHERIKERVPPGTNVPSVKWLRYQFQPINPRANTAKYYKGIINVKMMVQKRQIRVNHVDAHYCSAAWRYMREFAITHRDMTTLVSMDDKHKCKVGQPLYPLAAAERGKQVIIGANQVMAVGDHDFSKCTLTPSVNLVIDIPQTISGSFYRGDVYVGFKDSILKPSSPLRHATELAEILKLRGTVHPVLLLYTDGGPDHRTTYMSVKLSMIALFRSLDLDMLVALRTAPSNSWTNPVERIMSIVNTGLQGISLMRQKMGDNFEKAIGV
;
A
#
# COMPACT_ATOMS: atom_id res chain seq x y z
N MET A 1 1.26 36.20 23.52
CA MET A 1 1.01 37.07 22.35
C MET A 1 2.20 37.99 22.03
N VAL A 2 2.82 38.66 23.01
CA VAL A 2 3.96 39.59 22.77
C VAL A 2 5.16 38.92 22.06
N GLN A 3 5.57 37.72 22.49
CA GLN A 3 6.68 36.99 21.85
C GLN A 3 6.43 36.56 20.39
N VAL A 4 5.17 36.32 20.02
CA VAL A 4 4.81 35.96 18.64
C VAL A 4 4.86 37.19 17.73
N VAL A 5 4.49 38.36 18.26
CA VAL A 5 4.58 39.63 17.54
C VAL A 5 6.04 40.06 17.36
N GLU A 6 6.90 39.87 18.35
CA GLU A 6 8.34 40.14 18.21
C GLU A 6 9.03 39.24 17.17
N GLN A 7 8.71 37.94 17.17
CA GLN A 7 9.18 37.00 16.16
C GLN A 7 8.71 37.38 14.75
N TYR A 8 7.46 37.84 14.61
CA TYR A 8 6.92 38.30 13.34
C TYR A 8 7.55 39.63 12.87
N CYS A 9 7.82 40.57 13.78
CA CYS A 9 8.55 41.80 13.48
C CYS A 9 10.00 41.55 13.06
N LEU A 10 10.68 40.58 13.68
CA LEU A 10 12.01 40.13 13.27
C LEU A 10 11.98 39.51 11.87
N HIS A 11 11.00 38.66 11.59
CA HIS A 11 10.79 38.07 10.27
C HIS A 11 10.59 39.15 9.19
N LEU A 12 9.72 40.14 9.46
CA LEU A 12 9.47 41.25 8.54
C LEU A 12 10.70 42.13 8.31
N ARG A 13 11.55 42.37 9.33
CA ARG A 13 12.79 43.14 9.16
C ARG A 13 13.81 42.38 8.30
N VAL A 14 13.96 41.08 8.50
CA VAL A 14 14.86 40.23 7.70
C VAL A 14 14.42 40.18 6.24
N ASP A 15 13.11 40.08 5.99
CA ASP A 15 12.57 40.11 4.62
C ASP A 15 12.70 41.48 3.96
N ASN A 16 12.61 42.58 4.71
CA ASN A 16 12.83 43.93 4.17
C ASN A 16 14.29 44.18 3.77
N VAL A 17 15.25 43.62 4.52
CA VAL A 17 16.69 43.67 4.16
C VAL A 17 16.94 42.82 2.91
N ARG A 18 16.36 41.61 2.82
CA ARG A 18 16.43 40.78 1.59
C ARG A 18 15.81 41.47 0.37
N ASN A 19 14.69 42.17 0.54
CA ASN A 19 14.04 42.89 -0.54
C ASN A 19 14.81 44.15 -0.98
N LYS A 20 15.55 44.81 -0.08
CA LYS A 20 16.46 45.92 -0.44
C LYS A 20 17.68 45.43 -1.23
N VAL A 21 18.28 44.30 -0.83
CA VAL A 21 19.42 43.70 -1.55
C VAL A 21 19.02 43.18 -2.95
N SER A 22 17.76 42.78 -3.14
CA SER A 22 17.22 42.37 -4.46
C SER A 22 16.97 43.53 -5.44
N ARG A 23 16.95 44.79 -4.96
CA ARG A 23 16.70 45.98 -5.80
C ARG A 23 17.95 46.63 -6.39
N GLU A 24 19.14 46.17 -6.00
CA GLU A 24 20.40 46.60 -6.65
C GLU A 24 20.70 45.66 -7.83
N THR A 25 20.08 45.95 -8.97
CA THR A 25 20.59 45.48 -10.26
C THR A 25 21.21 46.67 -11.01
N PRO A 26 22.38 46.49 -11.64
CA PRO A 26 23.02 47.54 -12.40
C PRO A 26 22.12 47.93 -13.57
N ARG A 27 21.71 49.20 -13.63
CA ARG A 27 20.99 49.80 -14.75
C ARG A 27 21.90 49.75 -15.98
N SER A 28 21.59 48.89 -16.94
CA SER A 28 22.09 49.04 -18.30
C SER A 28 21.19 50.03 -19.02
N GLU A 29 21.79 51.11 -19.51
CA GLU A 29 21.12 52.11 -20.34
C GLU A 29 20.47 51.48 -21.59
N VAL A 30 19.44 52.17 -22.07
CA VAL A 30 18.44 51.77 -23.08
C VAL A 30 17.22 51.02 -22.50
N GLU A 31 16.39 51.74 -21.72
CA GLU A 31 15.02 51.31 -21.37
C GLU A 31 14.08 51.52 -22.56
N ILE A 32 13.82 50.45 -23.33
CA ILE A 32 12.74 50.40 -24.30
C ILE A 32 11.60 49.59 -23.68
N ARG A 33 10.81 50.24 -22.80
CA ARG A 33 9.73 49.66 -21.97
C ARG A 33 10.23 48.63 -20.92
N ALA A 34 9.61 48.63 -19.75
CA ALA A 34 9.95 47.78 -18.58
C ALA A 34 9.98 46.25 -18.81
N ASN A 35 9.60 45.78 -20.01
CA ASN A 35 9.44 44.37 -20.35
C ASN A 35 10.45 43.86 -21.40
N VAL A 36 11.38 44.71 -21.86
CA VAL A 36 12.44 44.35 -22.81
C VAL A 36 13.79 44.38 -22.10
N THR A 37 14.64 43.39 -22.33
CA THR A 37 15.98 43.31 -21.74
C THR A 37 16.99 42.91 -22.82
N LEU A 38 18.02 43.72 -23.02
CA LEU A 38 19.16 43.36 -23.87
C LEU A 38 20.04 42.37 -23.12
N MET A 39 20.24 41.18 -23.68
CA MET A 39 21.05 40.13 -23.04
C MET A 39 22.53 40.29 -23.38
N LYS A 40 23.40 40.05 -22.40
CA LYS A 40 24.85 40.01 -22.59
C LYS A 40 25.25 38.80 -23.44
N VAL A 41 26.35 38.93 -24.20
CA VAL A 41 26.92 37.80 -24.93
C VAL A 41 27.68 36.89 -23.96
N ASN A 42 27.24 35.63 -23.85
CA ASN A 42 27.78 34.64 -22.96
C ASN A 42 28.96 33.90 -23.59
N LYS A 43 30.12 33.94 -22.93
CA LYS A 43 31.34 33.21 -23.33
C LYS A 43 31.52 31.88 -22.57
N SER A 44 30.64 31.59 -21.61
CA SER A 44 30.66 30.39 -20.75
C SER A 44 29.69 29.32 -21.26
N PRO A 45 29.80 28.05 -20.81
CA PRO A 45 28.85 27.00 -21.18
C PRO A 45 27.41 27.38 -20.80
N ILE A 46 26.49 27.20 -21.75
CA ILE A 46 25.06 27.50 -21.59
C ILE A 46 24.39 26.42 -20.74
N HIS A 47 23.43 26.81 -19.91
CA HIS A 47 22.63 25.89 -19.10
C HIS A 47 22.01 24.78 -19.98
N PRO A 48 22.06 23.48 -19.58
CA PRO A 48 21.64 22.36 -20.43
C PRO A 48 20.22 22.47 -21.00
N ALA A 49 19.27 22.98 -20.22
CA ALA A 49 17.87 23.18 -20.65
C ALA A 49 17.71 24.25 -21.76
N LEU A 50 18.69 25.14 -21.94
CA LEU A 50 18.69 26.20 -22.94
C LEU A 50 19.56 25.86 -24.16
N SER A 51 20.23 24.70 -24.16
CA SER A 51 21.07 24.26 -25.28
C SER A 51 20.28 24.07 -26.59
N GLY A 52 19.02 23.60 -26.50
CA GLY A 52 18.13 23.49 -27.65
C GLY A 52 17.71 24.85 -28.21
N LEU A 53 17.48 25.83 -27.34
CA LEU A 53 17.16 27.21 -27.73
C LEU A 53 18.36 27.88 -28.42
N ASP A 54 19.57 27.70 -27.91
CA ASP A 54 20.81 28.24 -28.50
C ASP A 54 21.05 27.70 -29.92
N LYS A 55 20.83 26.40 -30.13
CA LYS A 55 20.93 25.78 -31.46
C LYS A 55 19.88 26.35 -32.43
N GLN A 56 18.63 26.47 -32.00
CA GLN A 56 17.57 26.98 -32.88
C GLN A 56 17.78 28.46 -33.24
N LEU A 57 18.31 29.27 -32.32
CA LEU A 57 18.64 30.68 -32.62
C LEU A 57 19.75 30.84 -33.68
N LEU A 58 20.55 29.79 -33.89
CA LEU A 58 21.61 29.73 -34.91
C LEU A 58 21.01 29.55 -36.31
N ASP A 59 20.02 28.65 -36.42
CA ASP A 59 19.33 28.29 -37.66
C ASP A 59 18.29 29.33 -38.11
N VAL A 60 17.82 30.15 -37.17
CA VAL A 60 16.74 31.12 -37.39
C VAL A 60 17.28 32.48 -37.84
N GLN A 61 16.58 33.11 -38.79
CA GLN A 61 16.94 34.44 -39.31
C GLN A 61 16.93 35.51 -38.21
N LEU A 62 17.73 36.56 -38.38
CA LEU A 62 17.76 37.71 -37.47
C LEU A 62 16.36 38.29 -37.25
N TYR A 63 16.07 38.76 -36.04
CA TYR A 63 14.78 39.34 -35.63
C TYR A 63 13.56 38.40 -35.68
N SER A 64 13.76 37.08 -35.71
CA SER A 64 12.65 36.12 -35.59
C SER A 64 12.44 35.68 -34.13
N PRO A 65 11.24 35.84 -33.55
CA PRO A 65 10.99 35.55 -32.15
C PRO A 65 10.83 34.06 -31.86
N ILE A 66 11.47 33.59 -30.79
CA ILE A 66 11.36 32.21 -30.28
C ILE A 66 10.81 32.24 -28.86
N SER A 67 9.80 31.42 -28.59
CA SER A 67 9.22 31.27 -27.24
C SER A 67 10.09 30.37 -26.37
N ILE A 68 10.61 30.91 -25.27
CA ILE A 68 11.51 30.18 -24.35
C ILE A 68 10.75 29.02 -23.67
N ARG A 69 9.46 29.20 -23.40
CA ARG A 69 8.63 28.17 -22.73
C ARG A 69 8.49 26.89 -23.55
N GLU A 70 8.74 26.93 -24.86
CA GLU A 70 8.76 25.72 -25.68
C GLU A 70 9.95 24.80 -25.36
N PHE A 71 11.02 25.31 -24.73
CA PHE A 71 12.23 24.54 -24.42
C PHE A 71 12.33 24.13 -22.95
N LEU A 72 11.56 24.77 -22.08
CA LEU A 72 11.61 24.54 -20.64
C LEU A 72 10.65 23.41 -20.19
N PRO A 73 10.97 22.71 -19.09
CA PRO A 73 10.08 21.69 -18.51
C PRO A 73 8.81 22.34 -17.95
N THR A 74 7.66 21.66 -18.12
CA THR A 74 6.34 22.25 -17.82
C THR A 74 5.86 22.03 -16.37
N CYS A 75 6.54 21.18 -15.60
CA CYS A 75 6.07 20.72 -14.29
C CYS A 75 6.53 21.57 -13.09
N ASP A 76 7.65 22.28 -13.18
CA ASP A 76 8.22 23.04 -12.05
C ASP A 76 8.37 24.53 -12.37
N ARG A 77 7.43 25.33 -11.86
CA ARG A 77 7.39 26.79 -12.08
C ARG A 77 8.57 27.52 -11.44
N ARG A 78 9.09 27.03 -10.32
CA ARG A 78 10.22 27.66 -9.62
C ARG A 78 11.49 27.48 -10.43
N ARG A 79 11.72 26.26 -10.91
CA ARG A 79 12.87 25.95 -11.77
C ARG A 79 12.84 26.71 -13.09
N VAL A 80 11.66 26.86 -13.69
CA VAL A 80 11.47 27.71 -14.89
C VAL A 80 11.87 29.17 -14.62
N TYR A 81 11.44 29.73 -13.48
CA TYR A 81 11.82 31.09 -13.09
C TYR A 81 13.32 31.24 -12.87
N GLU A 82 13.96 30.31 -12.16
CA GLU A 82 15.41 30.30 -11.91
C GLU A 82 16.21 30.27 -13.23
N ILE A 83 15.80 29.41 -14.19
CA ILE A 83 16.44 29.34 -15.51
C ILE A 83 16.27 30.64 -16.31
N ILE A 84 15.10 31.30 -16.23
CA ILE A 84 14.87 32.58 -16.92
C ILE A 84 15.71 33.70 -16.28
N GLN A 85 15.87 33.71 -14.96
CA GLN A 85 16.76 34.67 -14.30
C GLN A 85 18.22 34.42 -14.66
N GLU A 86 18.65 33.17 -14.71
CA GLU A 86 19.99 32.80 -15.17
C GLU A 86 20.22 33.23 -16.61
N LEU A 87 19.23 33.04 -17.50
CA LEU A 87 19.27 33.51 -18.88
C LEU A 87 19.46 35.03 -18.96
N LYS A 88 18.74 35.82 -18.15
CA LYS A 88 18.88 37.28 -18.13
C LYS A 88 20.26 37.72 -17.64
N GLN A 89 20.84 37.01 -16.67
CA GLN A 89 22.12 37.37 -16.06
C GLN A 89 23.32 36.94 -16.93
N LYS A 90 23.33 35.69 -17.39
CA LYS A 90 24.45 35.10 -18.12
C LYS A 90 24.34 35.32 -19.63
N GLY A 91 23.13 35.42 -20.17
CA GLY A 91 22.87 35.58 -21.60
C GLY A 91 23.13 34.32 -22.43
N LEU A 92 23.11 34.49 -23.76
CA LEU A 92 23.34 33.44 -24.78
C LEU A 92 24.58 33.77 -25.61
N LYS A 93 25.05 32.84 -26.46
CA LYS A 93 26.25 33.05 -27.29
C LYS A 93 26.13 34.20 -28.30
N PHE A 94 24.91 34.65 -28.60
CA PHE A 94 24.64 35.71 -29.56
C PHE A 94 24.07 36.95 -28.85
N LYS A 95 24.25 38.12 -29.46
CA LYS A 95 23.55 39.33 -29.02
C LYS A 95 22.05 39.15 -29.26
N CYS A 96 21.30 39.10 -28.17
CA CYS A 96 19.89 38.74 -28.18
C CYS A 96 19.07 39.69 -27.33
N ILE A 97 17.81 39.88 -27.70
CA ILE A 97 16.84 40.64 -26.93
C ILE A 97 15.83 39.68 -26.31
N HIS A 98 15.54 39.91 -25.03
CA HIS A 98 14.50 39.24 -24.27
C HIS A 98 13.28 40.15 -24.16
N TYR A 99 12.09 39.60 -24.43
CA TYR A 99 10.81 40.28 -24.23
C TYR A 99 9.90 39.43 -23.33
N ALA A 100 9.30 40.04 -22.32
CA ALA A 100 8.35 39.41 -21.42
C ALA A 100 6.95 40.02 -21.59
N HIS A 101 6.05 39.29 -22.26
CA HIS A 101 4.65 39.68 -22.36
C HIS A 101 3.88 39.20 -21.12
N GLN A 102 3.15 40.09 -20.45
CA GLN A 102 2.44 39.79 -19.19
C GLN A 102 0.92 39.99 -19.34
N PRO A 103 0.18 39.02 -19.90
CA PRO A 103 -1.26 39.17 -20.13
C PRO A 103 -2.10 39.11 -18.84
N GLY A 104 -1.53 38.69 -17.71
CA GLY A 104 -2.22 38.53 -16.42
C GLY A 104 -1.30 38.61 -15.19
N GLY A 105 -0.19 39.35 -15.30
CA GLY A 105 0.81 39.53 -14.24
C GLY A 105 2.08 38.67 -14.41
N SER A 106 3.08 38.90 -13.55
CA SER A 106 4.44 38.37 -13.68
C SER A 106 4.55 36.84 -13.65
N LYS A 107 3.60 36.15 -13.02
CA LYS A 107 3.60 34.67 -12.88
C LYS A 107 3.20 33.92 -14.15
N GLN A 108 2.47 34.57 -15.06
CA GLN A 108 2.01 34.00 -16.33
C GLN A 108 2.74 34.61 -17.53
N ALA A 109 3.86 35.28 -17.30
CA ALA A 109 4.62 35.92 -18.36
C ALA A 109 5.07 34.92 -19.43
N LEU A 110 4.84 35.29 -20.68
CA LEU A 110 5.37 34.64 -21.86
C LEU A 110 6.69 35.31 -22.21
N HIS A 111 7.73 34.50 -22.40
CA HIS A 111 9.08 34.99 -22.60
C HIS A 111 9.56 34.63 -24.01
N PHE A 112 9.99 35.64 -24.73
CA PHE A 112 10.45 35.56 -26.12
C PHE A 112 11.90 36.03 -26.23
N VAL A 113 12.65 35.42 -27.13
CA VAL A 113 14.04 35.80 -27.46
C VAL A 113 14.23 35.80 -28.97
N TRP A 114 14.97 36.78 -29.48
CA TRP A 114 15.45 36.81 -30.87
C TRP A 114 16.88 37.37 -30.95
N ARG A 115 17.58 37.02 -32.04
CA ARG A 115 18.93 37.51 -32.36
C ARG A 115 18.87 38.87 -33.05
N VAL A 116 19.79 39.77 -32.71
CA VAL A 116 19.95 41.10 -33.32
C VAL A 116 21.31 41.26 -33.99
N ASP A 117 21.39 42.23 -34.90
CA ASP A 117 22.63 42.58 -35.60
C ASP A 117 23.60 43.32 -34.67
N GLU A 118 24.91 43.07 -34.83
CA GLU A 118 25.97 43.76 -34.08
C GLU A 118 26.40 45.07 -34.76
N ALA A 119 26.14 45.25 -36.06
CA ALA A 119 26.72 46.31 -36.89
C ALA A 119 25.83 47.53 -37.18
N LYS A 120 24.58 47.56 -36.68
CA LYS A 120 23.61 48.63 -37.00
C LYS A 120 23.50 49.69 -35.90
N SER A 121 23.12 50.91 -36.28
CA SER A 121 22.87 52.01 -35.34
C SER A 121 21.77 51.64 -34.34
N GLU A 122 21.89 52.15 -33.11
CA GLU A 122 20.97 51.81 -32.02
C GLU A 122 19.51 52.10 -32.43
N GLY A 123 19.24 53.23 -33.09
CA GLY A 123 17.91 53.62 -33.55
C GLY A 123 17.23 52.61 -34.49
N GLU A 124 17.95 52.07 -35.47
CA GLU A 124 17.38 51.09 -36.43
C GLU A 124 17.06 49.75 -35.72
N THR A 125 17.86 49.39 -34.71
CA THR A 125 17.62 48.18 -33.91
C THR A 125 16.34 48.31 -33.09
N ILE A 126 16.07 49.48 -32.51
CA ILE A 126 14.85 49.75 -31.73
C ILE A 126 13.61 49.59 -32.60
N GLU A 127 13.61 50.19 -33.80
CA GLU A 127 12.46 50.15 -34.71
C GLU A 127 12.10 48.73 -35.12
N ARG A 128 13.10 47.93 -35.52
CA ARG A 128 12.89 46.50 -35.86
C ARG A 128 12.37 45.70 -34.67
N CYS A 129 12.87 45.97 -33.47
CA CYS A 129 12.37 45.29 -32.27
C CYS A 129 10.92 45.62 -31.96
N LEU A 130 10.49 46.86 -32.18
CA LEU A 130 9.09 47.24 -32.03
C LEU A 130 8.18 46.54 -33.06
N GLN A 131 8.66 46.33 -34.28
CA GLN A 131 7.93 45.54 -35.29
C GLN A 131 7.78 44.06 -34.87
N VAL A 132 8.83 43.46 -34.32
CA VAL A 132 8.80 42.09 -33.80
C VAL A 132 7.84 41.98 -32.60
N ILE A 133 7.85 42.95 -31.68
CA ILE A 133 6.94 42.98 -30.53
C ILE A 133 5.48 43.06 -31.01
N LYS A 134 5.16 43.94 -31.97
CA LYS A 134 3.81 44.01 -32.56
C LYS A 134 3.38 42.69 -33.17
N LYS A 135 4.29 41.98 -33.85
CA LYS A 135 4.02 40.64 -34.41
C LYS A 135 3.74 39.61 -33.31
N ILE A 136 4.53 39.60 -32.24
CA ILE A 136 4.31 38.71 -31.08
C ILE A 136 2.94 38.98 -30.44
N GLU A 137 2.60 40.26 -30.26
CA GLU A 137 1.33 40.67 -29.65
C GLU A 137 0.13 40.26 -30.51
N ALA A 138 0.24 40.32 -31.84
CA ALA A 138 -0.79 39.82 -32.75
C ALA A 138 -0.94 38.27 -32.71
N GLU A 139 0.14 37.54 -32.48
CA GLU A 139 0.17 36.06 -32.49
C GLU A 139 0.08 35.44 -31.08
N ILE A 140 -0.16 36.23 -30.03
CA ILE A 140 0.00 35.79 -28.64
C ILE A 140 -0.84 34.56 -28.28
N LEU A 141 -2.08 34.52 -28.75
CA LEU A 141 -3.02 33.42 -28.51
C LEU A 141 -2.53 32.10 -29.14
N VAL A 142 -1.77 32.16 -30.24
CA VAL A 142 -1.22 30.98 -30.90
C VAL A 142 -0.12 30.36 -30.03
N TYR A 143 0.77 31.18 -29.46
CA TYR A 143 1.82 30.72 -28.57
C TYR A 143 1.26 30.12 -27.27
N GLU A 144 0.23 30.74 -26.69
CA GLU A 144 -0.45 30.20 -25.49
C GLU A 144 -1.08 28.83 -25.74
N ARG A 145 -1.77 28.68 -26.87
CA ARG A 145 -2.37 27.39 -27.26
C ARG A 145 -1.32 26.31 -27.42
N ARG A 146 -0.20 26.61 -28.08
CA ARG A 146 0.90 25.66 -28.29
C ARG A 146 1.53 25.20 -26.96
N ILE A 147 1.80 26.14 -26.05
CA ILE A 147 2.33 25.83 -24.72
C ILE A 147 1.35 24.97 -23.92
N THR A 148 0.06 25.34 -23.94
CA THR A 148 -1.01 24.62 -23.23
C THR A 148 -1.17 23.21 -23.77
N LYS A 149 -1.15 23.03 -25.10
CA LYS A 149 -1.20 21.73 -25.76
C LYS A 149 -0.04 20.85 -25.34
N LYS A 150 1.19 21.39 -25.34
CA LYS A 150 2.38 20.65 -24.91
C LYS A 150 2.27 20.21 -23.45
N HIS A 151 1.84 21.10 -22.56
CA HIS A 151 1.65 20.77 -21.15
C HIS A 151 0.60 19.68 -20.96
N PHE A 152 -0.55 19.79 -21.63
CA PHE A 152 -1.61 18.79 -21.58
C PHE A 152 -1.10 17.40 -22.03
N MET A 153 -0.39 17.34 -23.15
CA MET A 153 0.19 16.09 -23.66
C MET A 153 1.23 15.49 -22.70
N GLN A 154 2.08 16.31 -22.08
CA GLN A 154 3.05 15.84 -21.10
C GLN A 154 2.40 15.35 -19.80
N ALA A 155 1.34 16.03 -19.33
CA ALA A 155 0.67 15.70 -18.09
C ALA A 155 -0.16 14.41 -18.18
N PHE A 156 -0.74 14.09 -19.34
CA PHE A 156 -1.65 12.95 -19.49
C PHE A 156 -1.15 11.86 -20.45
N GLY A 157 -0.03 12.08 -21.14
CA GLY A 157 0.53 11.18 -22.15
C GLY A 157 0.86 9.77 -21.65
N PHE A 158 1.00 9.56 -20.34
CA PHE A 158 1.24 8.24 -19.75
C PHE A 158 -0.03 7.47 -19.39
N VAL A 159 -1.20 8.14 -19.35
CA VAL A 159 -2.48 7.54 -18.96
C VAL A 159 -3.32 7.17 -20.19
N VAL A 160 -3.25 7.98 -21.23
CA VAL A 160 -4.17 7.91 -22.36
C VAL A 160 -3.38 7.90 -23.67
N LYS A 161 -3.88 7.17 -24.67
CA LYS A 161 -3.26 7.10 -26.00
C LYS A 161 -3.17 8.52 -26.62
N PRO A 162 -2.06 8.86 -27.32
CA PRO A 162 -1.88 10.20 -27.90
C PRO A 162 -3.02 10.68 -28.79
N VAL A 163 -3.65 9.77 -29.57
CA VAL A 163 -4.80 10.10 -30.43
C VAL A 163 -6.02 10.58 -29.64
N ALA A 164 -6.33 9.93 -28.51
CA ALA A 164 -7.43 10.31 -27.65
C ALA A 164 -7.14 11.64 -26.94
N LEU A 165 -5.90 11.88 -26.50
CA LEU A 165 -5.52 13.16 -25.93
C LEU A 165 -5.63 14.31 -26.94
N ARG A 166 -5.28 14.07 -28.21
CA ARG A 166 -5.47 15.08 -29.27
C ARG A 166 -6.94 15.37 -29.50
N ALA A 167 -7.78 14.35 -29.60
CA ALA A 167 -9.22 14.51 -29.76
C ALA A 167 -9.83 15.30 -28.58
N ILE A 168 -9.51 14.92 -27.34
CA ILE A 168 -9.96 15.63 -26.13
C ILE A 168 -9.51 17.10 -26.14
N PHE A 169 -8.24 17.35 -26.52
CA PHE A 169 -7.73 18.72 -26.57
C PHE A 169 -8.41 19.54 -27.67
N ARG A 170 -8.66 18.96 -28.85
CA ARG A 170 -9.39 19.61 -29.95
C ARG A 170 -10.81 19.98 -29.54
N GLU A 171 -11.54 19.06 -28.91
CA GLU A 171 -12.93 19.29 -28.49
C GLU A 171 -13.03 20.37 -27.41
N LEU A 172 -12.17 20.31 -26.38
CA LEU A 172 -12.24 21.24 -25.25
C LEU A 172 -11.72 22.65 -25.56
N LYS A 173 -10.85 22.81 -26.56
CA LYS A 173 -10.18 24.09 -26.87
C LYS A 173 -10.41 24.60 -28.29
N GLY A 174 -11.19 23.89 -29.11
CA GLY A 174 -11.42 24.24 -30.52
C GLY A 174 -10.12 24.26 -31.34
N ASP A 175 -9.16 23.38 -31.03
CA ASP A 175 -7.86 23.37 -31.71
C ASP A 175 -7.98 22.83 -33.15
N GLN A 176 -7.66 23.68 -34.13
CA GLN A 176 -7.67 23.35 -35.56
C GLN A 176 -6.28 23.04 -36.12
N SER A 177 -5.31 22.75 -35.25
CA SER A 177 -3.94 22.39 -35.67
C SER A 177 -3.94 21.19 -36.63
N ALA A 178 -3.25 21.34 -37.75
CA ALA A 178 -3.02 20.29 -38.72
C ALA A 178 -2.25 19.09 -38.10
N PRO A 179 -2.52 17.85 -38.53
CA PRO A 179 -1.76 16.67 -38.14
C PRO A 179 -0.32 16.76 -38.66
N ALA A 180 0.66 16.21 -37.94
CA ALA A 180 2.07 16.31 -38.30
C ALA A 180 2.45 15.40 -39.49
N ASN A 181 1.71 14.31 -39.73
CA ASN A 181 1.93 13.40 -40.85
C ASN A 181 0.64 12.70 -41.31
N LEU A 182 0.71 12.02 -42.45
CA LEU A 182 -0.42 11.29 -43.08
C LEU A 182 -0.99 10.20 -42.15
N SER A 183 -0.15 9.45 -41.44
CA SER A 183 -0.59 8.42 -40.51
C SER A 183 -1.33 8.98 -39.30
N GLU A 184 -0.90 10.13 -38.77
CA GLU A 184 -1.59 10.84 -37.70
C GLU A 184 -2.95 11.37 -38.16
N ARG A 185 -3.02 11.89 -39.40
CA ARG A 185 -4.29 12.33 -40.01
C ARG A 185 -5.29 11.17 -40.11
N GLU A 186 -4.85 10.03 -40.61
CA GLU A 186 -5.72 8.86 -40.80
C GLU A 186 -6.20 8.30 -39.45
N LEU A 187 -5.32 8.24 -38.45
CA LEU A 187 -5.67 7.82 -37.09
C LEU A 187 -6.66 8.80 -36.42
N ASP A 188 -6.44 10.11 -36.57
CA ASP A 188 -7.33 11.13 -36.03
C ASP A 188 -8.73 11.05 -36.67
N SER A 189 -8.82 10.87 -38.00
CA SER A 189 -10.10 10.69 -38.70
C SER A 189 -10.84 9.44 -38.22
N ARG A 190 -10.16 8.29 -38.11
CA ARG A 190 -10.76 7.05 -37.59
C ARG A 190 -11.23 7.18 -36.15
N PHE A 191 -10.48 7.90 -35.31
CA PHE A 191 -10.86 8.17 -33.92
C PHE A 191 -12.11 9.06 -33.85
N GLN A 192 -12.24 10.04 -34.74
CA GLN A 192 -13.41 10.90 -34.81
C GLN A 192 -14.67 10.13 -35.22
N TYR A 193 -14.57 9.19 -36.17
CA TYR A 193 -15.66 8.26 -36.46
C TYR A 193 -16.03 7.41 -35.24
N ALA A 194 -15.04 6.87 -34.51
CA ALA A 194 -15.29 6.09 -33.30
C ALA A 194 -16.01 6.91 -32.21
N MET A 195 -15.67 8.19 -32.05
CA MET A 195 -16.38 9.09 -31.14
C MET A 195 -17.82 9.36 -31.57
N GLN A 196 -18.05 9.58 -32.87
CA GLN A 196 -19.40 9.84 -33.41
C GLN A 196 -20.31 8.62 -33.38
N CYS A 197 -19.75 7.42 -33.55
CA CYS A 197 -20.49 6.17 -33.50
C CYS A 197 -20.67 5.62 -32.07
N GLU A 198 -20.12 6.30 -31.05
CA GLU A 198 -20.06 5.84 -29.64
C GLU A 198 -19.49 4.41 -29.47
N ASP A 199 -18.73 3.92 -30.45
CA ASP A 199 -18.21 2.55 -30.49
C ASP A 199 -16.69 2.54 -30.32
N ALA A 200 -16.26 2.20 -29.11
CA ALA A 200 -14.84 2.03 -28.77
C ALA A 200 -14.16 0.87 -29.54
N GLY A 201 -14.94 -0.02 -30.16
CA GLY A 201 -14.47 -1.19 -30.91
C GLY A 201 -13.87 -0.89 -32.27
N ILE A 202 -14.10 0.30 -32.85
CA ILE A 202 -13.58 0.68 -34.18
C ILE A 202 -12.05 0.92 -34.16
N LEU A 203 -11.48 1.22 -33.00
CA LEU A 203 -10.04 1.46 -32.81
C LEU A 203 -9.28 0.18 -32.41
N VAL A 204 -9.32 -0.84 -33.26
CA VAL A 204 -8.50 -2.06 -33.06
C VAL A 204 -7.07 -1.81 -33.55
N ASP A 205 -6.11 -1.69 -32.63
CA ASP A 205 -4.68 -1.80 -32.96
C ASP A 205 -4.31 -3.29 -33.04
N LEU A 206 -4.11 -3.79 -34.26
CA LEU A 206 -3.82 -5.18 -34.56
C LEU A 206 -2.54 -5.70 -33.88
N ARG A 207 -1.62 -4.82 -33.45
CA ARG A 207 -0.41 -5.22 -32.70
C ARG A 207 -0.70 -5.66 -31.27
N ASN A 208 -1.89 -5.35 -30.75
CA ASN A 208 -2.35 -5.75 -29.42
C ASN A 208 -3.28 -6.99 -29.47
N GLN A 209 -3.56 -7.52 -30.66
CA GLN A 209 -4.21 -8.82 -30.78
C GLN A 209 -3.16 -9.91 -30.52
N SER A 210 -3.18 -10.45 -29.29
CA SER A 210 -2.48 -11.70 -29.03
C SER A 210 -3.05 -12.79 -29.96
N PRO A 211 -2.20 -13.64 -30.57
CA PRO A 211 -2.69 -14.74 -31.40
C PRO A 211 -3.66 -15.59 -30.58
N GLU A 212 -4.72 -16.06 -31.25
CA GLU A 212 -5.87 -16.78 -30.67
C GLU A 212 -5.47 -17.55 -29.41
N LYS A 213 -6.08 -17.17 -28.28
CA LYS A 213 -5.92 -17.90 -27.02
C LYS A 213 -6.16 -19.39 -27.33
N LYS A 214 -5.10 -20.20 -27.24
CA LYS A 214 -5.20 -21.67 -27.18
C LYS A 214 -6.43 -22.01 -26.32
N LYS A 215 -7.35 -22.84 -26.85
CA LYS A 215 -8.54 -23.31 -26.15
C LYS A 215 -8.20 -23.51 -24.67
N ASP A 216 -8.87 -22.75 -23.79
CA ASP A 216 -8.59 -22.78 -22.37
C ASP A 216 -8.81 -24.21 -21.86
N THR A 217 -7.70 -24.91 -21.62
CA THR A 217 -7.65 -26.36 -21.40
C THR A 217 -8.42 -26.78 -20.15
N PHE A 218 -8.69 -25.82 -19.25
CA PHE A 218 -9.33 -26.02 -17.95
C PHE A 218 -10.71 -25.37 -17.83
N LYS A 219 -11.34 -24.98 -18.95
CA LYS A 219 -12.62 -24.26 -18.97
C LYS A 219 -13.72 -24.97 -18.19
N GLU A 220 -13.84 -26.29 -18.34
CA GLU A 220 -14.82 -27.11 -17.61
C GLU A 220 -14.60 -27.07 -16.09
N PHE A 221 -13.34 -27.17 -15.66
CA PHE A 221 -12.98 -27.08 -14.24
C PHE A 221 -13.32 -25.71 -13.65
N PHE A 222 -13.04 -24.62 -14.37
CA PHE A 222 -13.36 -23.26 -13.90
C PHE A 222 -14.86 -22.98 -13.87
N ALA A 223 -15.63 -23.49 -14.84
CA ALA A 223 -17.08 -23.38 -14.83
C ALA A 223 -17.70 -24.09 -13.61
N GLU A 224 -17.23 -25.30 -13.29
CA GLU A 224 -17.70 -26.03 -12.10
C GLU A 224 -17.22 -25.36 -10.79
N THR A 225 -16.05 -24.72 -10.80
CA THR A 225 -15.57 -23.89 -9.69
C THR A 225 -16.56 -22.76 -9.39
N GLU A 226 -16.99 -22.02 -10.40
CA GLU A 226 -17.97 -20.95 -10.25
C GLU A 226 -19.34 -21.47 -9.82
N ARG A 227 -19.78 -22.61 -10.37
CA ARG A 227 -21.03 -23.28 -9.97
C ARG A 227 -21.02 -23.67 -8.49
N TYR A 228 -19.96 -24.32 -8.02
CA TYR A 228 -19.77 -24.66 -6.60
C TYR A 228 -19.84 -23.43 -5.70
N LEU A 229 -19.23 -22.33 -6.14
CA LEU A 229 -19.23 -21.07 -5.43
C LEU A 229 -20.55 -20.31 -5.52
N ALA A 230 -21.40 -20.61 -6.49
CA ALA A 230 -22.75 -20.05 -6.65
C ALA A 230 -23.85 -20.88 -5.96
N GLU A 231 -23.64 -22.18 -5.72
CA GLU A 231 -24.62 -23.06 -5.05
C GLU A 231 -25.01 -22.55 -3.65
N ASP A 232 -26.28 -22.24 -3.42
CA ASP A 232 -26.72 -21.74 -2.12
C ASP A 232 -26.67 -22.88 -1.08
N ILE A 233 -25.70 -22.83 -0.16
CA ILE A 233 -25.68 -23.73 0.99
C ILE A 233 -26.57 -23.07 2.03
N GLY A 234 -27.83 -23.51 2.07
CA GLY A 234 -28.84 -23.11 3.05
C GLY A 234 -28.50 -23.49 4.50
N VAL A 235 -27.44 -22.91 5.05
CA VAL A 235 -27.20 -22.86 6.50
C VAL A 235 -26.95 -21.41 6.87
N ALA A 236 -28.03 -20.64 6.86
CA ALA A 236 -28.14 -19.48 7.72
C ALA A 236 -28.02 -19.98 9.17
N CYS A 237 -26.84 -19.85 9.78
CA CYS A 237 -26.79 -19.75 11.24
C CYS A 237 -27.46 -18.42 11.60
N HIS A 238 -28.78 -18.46 11.78
CA HIS A 238 -29.49 -17.47 12.56
C HIS A 238 -28.94 -17.51 13.99
N GLU A 239 -27.96 -16.65 14.28
CA GLU A 239 -27.89 -16.02 15.58
C GLU A 239 -28.18 -14.54 15.39
N ARG A 240 -29.41 -14.16 15.76
CA ARG A 240 -29.85 -12.79 15.85
C ARG A 240 -28.94 -12.02 16.82
N ARG A 241 -27.97 -11.28 16.28
CA ARG A 241 -27.56 -9.97 16.83
C ARG A 241 -27.27 -9.01 15.67
N HIS A 242 -28.30 -8.21 15.38
CA HIS A 242 -28.30 -7.01 14.53
C HIS A 242 -27.72 -7.14 13.10
N GLY A 243 -28.59 -7.54 12.17
CA GLY A 243 -28.69 -6.91 10.85
C GLY A 243 -27.82 -7.40 9.70
N GLU A 244 -26.73 -8.14 9.92
CA GLU A 244 -25.86 -8.60 8.82
C GLU A 244 -25.78 -10.13 8.72
N GLN A 245 -26.01 -10.66 7.52
CA GLN A 245 -25.89 -12.09 7.22
C GLN A 245 -24.42 -12.52 7.22
N LEU A 246 -24.07 -13.44 8.12
CA LEU A 246 -22.77 -14.10 8.17
C LEU A 246 -22.75 -15.28 7.19
N TYR A 247 -21.99 -15.18 6.10
CA TYR A 247 -21.78 -16.30 5.17
C TYR A 247 -20.64 -17.22 5.65
N LEU A 248 -20.89 -18.53 5.75
CA LEU A 248 -19.86 -19.53 6.04
C LEU A 248 -18.96 -19.72 4.81
N ALA A 249 -17.66 -19.95 5.00
CA ALA A 249 -16.75 -20.25 3.89
C ALA A 249 -17.03 -21.66 3.33
N LYS A 250 -17.34 -21.77 2.02
CA LYS A 250 -17.64 -23.04 1.34
C LYS A 250 -16.45 -24.01 1.27
N ALA A 251 -15.23 -23.47 1.19
CA ALA A 251 -13.99 -24.23 1.22
C ALA A 251 -12.98 -23.55 2.15
N VAL A 252 -12.25 -24.36 2.95
CA VAL A 252 -11.36 -23.86 4.01
C VAL A 252 -9.99 -23.44 3.46
N SER A 253 -9.57 -24.03 2.35
CA SER A 253 -8.30 -23.71 1.69
C SER A 253 -8.42 -23.89 0.17
N ILE A 254 -7.44 -23.40 -0.59
CA ILE A 254 -7.40 -23.63 -2.06
C ILE A 254 -7.24 -25.12 -2.36
N LYS A 255 -6.55 -25.89 -1.51
CA LYS A 255 -6.41 -27.34 -1.66
C LYS A 255 -7.76 -28.05 -1.46
N ASP A 256 -8.47 -27.69 -0.40
CA ASP A 256 -9.82 -28.20 -0.09
C ASP A 256 -10.81 -27.85 -1.22
N LEU A 257 -10.76 -26.62 -1.73
CA LEU A 257 -11.56 -26.21 -2.90
C LEU A 257 -11.21 -27.05 -4.14
N HIS A 258 -9.92 -27.24 -4.41
CA HIS A 258 -9.44 -28.00 -5.55
C HIS A 258 -9.88 -29.47 -5.51
N GLU A 259 -9.78 -30.12 -4.34
CA GLU A 259 -10.20 -31.50 -4.12
C GLU A 259 -11.72 -31.64 -4.28
N ARG A 260 -12.52 -30.76 -3.67
CA ARG A 260 -13.98 -30.78 -3.78
C ARG A 260 -14.49 -30.59 -5.21
N ILE A 261 -13.84 -29.74 -6.01
CA ILE A 261 -14.21 -29.54 -7.41
C ILE A 261 -13.76 -30.74 -8.25
N LYS A 262 -12.59 -31.31 -7.94
CA LYS A 262 -12.09 -32.52 -8.61
C LYS A 262 -13.06 -33.70 -8.47
N GLU A 263 -13.75 -33.82 -7.34
CA GLU A 263 -14.78 -34.84 -7.10
C GLU A 263 -16.08 -34.59 -7.88
N ARG A 264 -16.34 -33.35 -8.29
CA ARG A 264 -17.58 -32.94 -8.99
C ARG A 264 -17.46 -32.94 -10.51
N VAL A 265 -16.24 -32.81 -11.04
CA VAL A 265 -16.01 -32.85 -12.48
C VAL A 265 -15.99 -34.28 -13.03
N PRO A 266 -16.43 -34.52 -14.27
CA PRO A 266 -16.41 -35.85 -14.88
C PRO A 266 -15.01 -36.49 -14.91
N PRO A 267 -14.91 -37.83 -14.83
CA PRO A 267 -13.64 -38.54 -15.00
C PRO A 267 -13.05 -38.24 -16.39
N GLY A 268 -11.83 -37.69 -16.43
CA GLY A 268 -11.14 -37.32 -17.68
C GLY A 268 -11.07 -35.82 -17.97
N THR A 269 -11.76 -34.98 -17.20
CA THR A 269 -11.59 -33.51 -17.29
C THR A 269 -10.17 -33.11 -16.88
N ASN A 270 -9.54 -32.21 -17.65
CA ASN A 270 -8.23 -31.68 -17.31
C ASN A 270 -8.32 -30.84 -16.02
N VAL A 271 -7.54 -31.21 -15.01
CA VAL A 271 -7.53 -30.53 -13.71
C VAL A 271 -6.27 -29.66 -13.59
N PRO A 272 -6.39 -28.35 -13.33
CA PRO A 272 -5.23 -27.47 -13.18
C PRO A 272 -4.49 -27.75 -11.87
N SER A 273 -3.23 -27.33 -11.75
CA SER A 273 -2.55 -27.37 -10.45
C SER A 273 -3.18 -26.36 -9.47
N VAL A 274 -3.09 -26.65 -8.16
CA VAL A 274 -3.55 -25.75 -7.08
C VAL A 274 -2.95 -24.34 -7.23
N LYS A 275 -1.68 -24.24 -7.67
CA LYS A 275 -1.00 -22.97 -7.92
C LYS A 275 -1.60 -22.22 -9.11
N TRP A 276 -1.95 -22.93 -10.18
CA TRP A 276 -2.59 -22.33 -11.35
C TRP A 276 -4.01 -21.85 -11.06
N LEU A 277 -4.79 -22.63 -10.30
CA LEU A 277 -6.12 -22.25 -9.81
C LEU A 277 -6.06 -20.95 -9.01
N ARG A 278 -5.08 -20.82 -8.09
CA ARG A 278 -4.87 -19.61 -7.30
C ARG A 278 -4.68 -18.35 -8.16
N TYR A 279 -3.97 -18.45 -9.29
CA TYR A 279 -3.75 -17.30 -10.17
C TYR A 279 -4.99 -16.89 -10.96
N GLN A 280 -6.03 -17.73 -11.03
CA GLN A 280 -7.28 -17.34 -11.69
C GLN A 280 -8.16 -16.45 -10.82
N PHE A 281 -7.89 -16.35 -9.52
CA PHE A 281 -8.65 -15.55 -8.56
C PHE A 281 -8.33 -14.06 -8.68
N GLN A 282 -9.06 -13.23 -7.95
CA GLN A 282 -8.74 -11.83 -7.71
C GLN A 282 -7.57 -11.70 -6.73
N PRO A 283 -6.63 -10.75 -6.94
CA PRO A 283 -5.56 -10.50 -5.99
C PRO A 283 -6.10 -9.91 -4.68
N ILE A 284 -5.50 -10.32 -3.55
CA ILE A 284 -5.88 -9.81 -2.21
C ILE A 284 -5.67 -8.29 -2.12
N ASN A 285 -4.56 -7.81 -2.69
CA ASN A 285 -4.26 -6.40 -2.82
C ASN A 285 -3.95 -6.09 -4.31
N PRO A 286 -4.86 -5.38 -5.01
CA PRO A 286 -4.65 -5.00 -6.41
C PRO A 286 -3.42 -4.12 -6.66
N ARG A 287 -2.86 -3.48 -5.61
CA ARG A 287 -1.71 -2.58 -5.70
C ARG A 287 -0.37 -3.26 -5.41
N ALA A 288 -0.37 -4.53 -4.99
CA ALA A 288 0.87 -5.25 -4.74
C ALA A 288 1.52 -5.71 -6.05
N ASN A 289 2.86 -5.74 -6.14
CA ASN A 289 3.57 -6.25 -7.33
C ASN A 289 3.20 -7.70 -7.68
N THR A 290 2.75 -8.49 -6.70
CA THR A 290 2.23 -9.85 -6.92
C THR A 290 0.89 -9.88 -7.68
N ALA A 291 0.14 -8.78 -7.73
CA ALA A 291 -1.15 -8.71 -8.41
C ALA A 291 -1.05 -8.96 -9.92
N LYS A 292 0.10 -8.65 -10.55
CA LYS A 292 0.35 -8.88 -11.98
C LYS A 292 0.24 -10.34 -12.42
N TYR A 293 0.36 -11.28 -11.48
CA TYR A 293 0.26 -12.72 -11.76
C TYR A 293 -1.18 -13.25 -11.68
N TYR A 294 -2.11 -12.46 -11.13
CA TYR A 294 -3.51 -12.85 -11.00
C TYR A 294 -4.28 -12.44 -12.25
N LYS A 295 -5.05 -13.37 -12.81
CA LYS A 295 -5.87 -13.15 -14.01
C LYS A 295 -7.28 -12.66 -13.72
N GLY A 296 -7.80 -12.90 -12.51
CA GLY A 296 -9.12 -12.44 -12.08
C GLY A 296 -10.29 -13.03 -12.88
N ILE A 297 -10.11 -14.18 -13.53
CA ILE A 297 -11.14 -14.87 -14.31
C ILE A 297 -12.28 -15.33 -13.40
N ILE A 298 -11.94 -15.93 -12.27
CA ILE A 298 -12.90 -16.37 -11.26
C ILE A 298 -13.09 -15.21 -10.28
N ASN A 299 -14.32 -14.73 -10.13
CA ASN A 299 -14.65 -13.59 -9.27
C ASN A 299 -14.65 -13.94 -7.77
N VAL A 300 -13.49 -14.37 -7.27
CA VAL A 300 -13.26 -14.78 -5.89
C VAL A 300 -11.96 -14.17 -5.42
N LYS A 301 -11.96 -13.67 -4.19
CA LYS A 301 -10.74 -13.21 -3.51
C LYS A 301 -10.50 -14.05 -2.27
N MET A 302 -9.24 -14.43 -2.06
CA MET A 302 -8.81 -15.04 -0.80
C MET A 302 -8.91 -13.99 0.31
N MET A 303 -9.84 -14.16 1.23
CA MET A 303 -10.04 -13.26 2.36
C MET A 303 -9.87 -14.03 3.65
N VAL A 304 -9.07 -13.50 4.57
CA VAL A 304 -9.10 -13.94 5.95
C VAL A 304 -10.39 -13.42 6.55
N GLN A 305 -11.20 -14.29 7.16
CA GLN A 305 -12.42 -13.91 7.85
C GLN A 305 -12.07 -12.88 8.92
N LYS A 306 -12.47 -11.62 8.71
CA LYS A 306 -12.31 -10.56 9.70
C LYS A 306 -13.54 -10.58 10.59
N ARG A 307 -13.35 -10.66 11.91
CA ARG A 307 -14.43 -10.33 12.86
C ARG A 307 -14.78 -8.84 12.67
N GLN A 308 -15.99 -8.56 12.19
CA GLN A 308 -16.41 -7.23 11.73
C GLN A 308 -16.92 -6.34 12.87
N ILE A 309 -17.44 -6.92 13.95
CA ILE A 309 -17.79 -6.16 15.16
C ILE A 309 -16.52 -5.97 16.00
N ARG A 310 -16.06 -4.73 16.09
CA ARG A 310 -14.87 -4.34 16.86
C ARG A 310 -15.25 -3.23 17.82
N VAL A 311 -15.13 -3.51 19.11
CA VAL A 311 -15.09 -2.45 20.13
C VAL A 311 -13.64 -2.02 20.21
N ASN A 312 -13.33 -0.78 19.85
CA ASN A 312 -11.98 -0.24 19.98
C ASN A 312 -11.88 0.52 21.31
N HIS A 313 -10.82 0.29 22.06
CA HIS A 313 -10.58 1.00 23.30
C HIS A 313 -10.04 2.41 23.02
N VAL A 314 -10.43 3.40 23.84
CA VAL A 314 -9.94 4.79 23.73
C VAL A 314 -8.40 4.84 23.81
N ASP A 315 -7.81 4.04 24.69
CA ASP A 315 -6.35 3.96 24.91
C ASP A 315 -5.61 3.02 23.94
N ALA A 316 -6.28 2.52 22.89
CA ALA A 316 -5.64 1.64 21.90
C ALA A 316 -4.38 2.24 21.27
N HIS A 317 -4.35 3.56 21.12
CA HIS A 317 -3.22 4.29 20.55
C HIS A 317 -1.98 4.24 21.45
N TYR A 318 -2.13 4.32 22.78
CA TYR A 318 -1.02 4.16 23.74
C TYR A 318 -0.43 2.75 23.70
N CYS A 319 -1.28 1.72 23.73
CA CYS A 319 -0.83 0.33 23.62
C CYS A 319 -0.12 0.08 22.27
N SER A 320 -0.62 0.68 21.19
CA SER A 320 0.01 0.57 19.86
C SER A 320 1.38 1.25 19.80
N ALA A 321 1.53 2.41 20.47
CA ALA A 321 2.81 3.10 20.58
C ALA A 321 3.80 2.27 21.43
N ALA A 322 3.37 1.75 22.58
CA ALA A 322 4.19 0.86 23.41
C ALA A 322 4.65 -0.39 22.65
N TRP A 323 3.75 -1.01 21.87
CA TRP A 323 4.11 -2.14 21.01
C TRP A 323 5.08 -1.76 19.89
N ARG A 324 5.01 -0.52 19.37
CA ARG A 324 6.01 -0.02 18.41
C ARG A 324 7.37 0.12 19.08
N TYR A 325 7.43 0.74 20.25
CA TYR A 325 8.69 0.94 20.98
C TYR A 325 9.33 -0.37 21.44
N MET A 326 8.54 -1.34 21.91
CA MET A 326 9.07 -2.67 22.25
C MET A 326 9.70 -3.36 21.03
N ARG A 327 9.09 -3.24 19.85
CA ARG A 327 9.65 -3.81 18.62
C ARG A 327 10.90 -3.08 18.15
N GLU A 328 10.93 -1.75 18.24
CA GLU A 328 12.13 -0.96 17.94
C GLU A 328 13.26 -1.35 18.89
N PHE A 329 12.99 -1.45 20.19
CA PHE A 329 13.96 -1.90 21.20
C PHE A 329 14.47 -3.32 20.92
N ALA A 330 13.58 -4.25 20.58
CA ALA A 330 13.93 -5.62 20.23
C ALA A 330 14.85 -5.71 19.00
N ILE A 331 14.64 -4.84 18.00
CA ILE A 331 15.50 -4.77 16.82
C ILE A 331 16.88 -4.23 17.19
N THR A 332 16.94 -3.18 18.01
CA THR A 332 18.20 -2.53 18.41
C THR A 332 19.10 -3.47 19.22
N HIS A 333 18.54 -4.30 20.11
CA HIS A 333 19.28 -5.19 21.00
C HIS A 333 19.03 -6.68 20.68
N ARG A 334 18.87 -6.99 19.39
CA ARG A 334 18.44 -8.31 18.90
C ARG A 334 19.24 -9.48 19.48
N ASP A 335 20.55 -9.33 19.54
CA ASP A 335 21.55 -10.28 19.99
C ASP A 335 21.44 -10.61 21.49
N MET A 336 20.77 -9.75 22.26
CA MET A 336 20.57 -9.89 23.70
C MET A 336 19.10 -10.04 24.09
N THR A 337 18.18 -10.13 23.12
CA THR A 337 16.74 -10.04 23.37
C THR A 337 15.96 -11.26 22.89
N THR A 338 15.14 -11.83 23.76
CA THR A 338 14.07 -12.75 23.39
C THR A 338 12.72 -12.03 23.42
N LEU A 339 11.96 -12.09 22.32
CA LEU A 339 10.61 -11.53 22.23
C LEU A 339 9.58 -12.67 22.18
N VAL A 340 8.65 -12.69 23.13
CA VAL A 340 7.64 -13.75 23.26
C VAL A 340 6.23 -13.15 23.28
N SER A 341 5.35 -13.71 22.46
CA SER A 341 3.92 -13.42 22.44
C SER A 341 3.16 -14.62 23.01
N MET A 342 2.32 -14.38 24.01
CA MET A 342 1.64 -15.44 24.76
C MET A 342 0.14 -15.17 24.85
N ASP A 343 -0.64 -16.24 24.80
CA ASP A 343 -2.07 -16.21 25.10
C ASP A 343 -2.61 -17.64 25.34
N ASP A 344 -3.74 -17.73 26.02
CA ASP A 344 -4.49 -18.97 26.15
C ASP A 344 -5.62 -19.01 25.11
N LYS A 345 -5.80 -20.17 24.48
CA LYS A 345 -6.92 -20.39 23.57
C LYS A 345 -8.21 -20.67 24.35
N HIS A 346 -9.34 -20.51 23.67
CA HIS A 346 -10.62 -20.95 24.20
C HIS A 346 -10.57 -22.44 24.58
N LYS A 347 -11.28 -22.77 25.66
CA LYS A 347 -11.32 -24.12 26.22
C LYS A 347 -11.90 -25.11 25.22
N CYS A 348 -11.21 -26.22 24.99
CA CYS A 348 -11.70 -27.38 24.27
C CYS A 348 -12.45 -28.30 25.24
N LYS A 349 -13.68 -28.70 24.89
CA LYS A 349 -14.43 -29.69 25.66
C LYS A 349 -13.81 -31.07 25.47
N VAL A 350 -13.75 -31.86 26.55
CA VAL A 350 -13.27 -33.24 26.54
C VAL A 350 -14.40 -34.17 26.96
N GLY A 351 -14.68 -35.15 26.12
CA GLY A 351 -15.70 -36.16 26.35
C GLY A 351 -15.35 -37.18 27.42
N GLN A 352 -16.37 -37.88 27.91
CA GLN A 352 -16.22 -39.01 28.84
C GLN A 352 -15.61 -40.22 28.13
N PRO A 353 -15.08 -41.21 28.86
CA PRO A 353 -14.61 -42.46 28.26
C PRO A 353 -15.70 -43.06 27.38
N LEU A 354 -15.35 -43.43 26.14
CA LEU A 354 -16.27 -43.95 25.11
C LEU A 354 -17.25 -42.93 24.48
N TYR A 355 -17.23 -41.66 24.92
CA TYR A 355 -18.11 -40.60 24.42
C TYR A 355 -17.29 -39.38 24.00
N PRO A 356 -16.64 -39.39 22.83
CA PRO A 356 -15.82 -38.27 22.37
C PRO A 356 -16.67 -37.04 22.05
N LEU A 357 -16.12 -35.85 22.36
CA LEU A 357 -16.75 -34.56 22.09
C LEU A 357 -15.91 -33.76 21.10
N ALA A 358 -16.57 -33.02 20.21
CA ALA A 358 -15.88 -32.16 19.26
C ALA A 358 -15.02 -31.11 19.99
N ALA A 359 -13.73 -31.01 19.61
CA ALA A 359 -12.80 -30.06 20.21
C ALA A 359 -13.12 -28.60 19.87
N ALA A 360 -13.83 -28.39 18.76
CA ALA A 360 -14.36 -27.11 18.32
C ALA A 360 -15.89 -27.19 18.19
N GLU A 361 -16.60 -26.13 18.59
CA GLU A 361 -18.07 -26.05 18.58
C GLU A 361 -18.69 -26.11 17.17
N ARG A 362 -17.89 -25.89 16.11
CA ARG A 362 -18.36 -25.98 14.72
C ARG A 362 -17.84 -27.25 14.08
N GLY A 363 -18.74 -28.21 13.86
CA GLY A 363 -18.46 -29.44 13.15
C GLY A 363 -18.12 -29.21 11.67
N LYS A 364 -17.22 -30.03 11.14
CA LYS A 364 -16.90 -30.14 9.71
C LYS A 364 -17.25 -31.56 9.24
N GLN A 365 -17.57 -31.72 7.96
CA GLN A 365 -17.59 -33.05 7.33
C GLN A 365 -16.21 -33.70 7.45
N VAL A 366 -16.17 -34.89 8.02
CA VAL A 366 -14.98 -35.70 8.26
C VAL A 366 -15.17 -37.05 7.57
N ILE A 367 -14.11 -37.56 6.96
CA ILE A 367 -14.12 -38.85 6.26
C ILE A 367 -13.92 -39.95 7.31
N ILE A 368 -14.82 -40.92 7.33
CA ILE A 368 -14.86 -42.01 8.31
C ILE A 368 -14.99 -43.32 7.54
N GLY A 369 -14.39 -44.40 8.04
CA GLY A 369 -14.55 -45.71 7.40
C GLY A 369 -16.02 -46.12 7.37
N ALA A 370 -16.46 -46.82 6.31
CA ALA A 370 -17.87 -47.20 6.12
C ALA A 370 -18.49 -47.99 7.30
N ASN A 371 -17.66 -48.60 8.14
CA ASN A 371 -18.06 -49.38 9.31
C ASN A 371 -17.83 -48.65 10.65
N GLN A 372 -17.50 -47.36 10.64
CA GLN A 372 -17.21 -46.57 11.83
C GLN A 372 -18.35 -45.60 12.12
N VAL A 373 -18.93 -45.71 13.31
CA VAL A 373 -19.94 -44.77 13.81
C VAL A 373 -19.21 -43.64 14.54
N MET A 374 -19.31 -42.41 14.02
CA MET A 374 -18.92 -41.23 14.76
C MET A 374 -20.10 -40.72 15.57
N ALA A 375 -20.28 -41.30 16.76
CA ALA A 375 -21.17 -40.77 17.76
C ALA A 375 -20.43 -39.68 18.55
N VAL A 376 -20.84 -38.42 18.38
CA VAL A 376 -20.38 -37.31 19.21
C VAL A 376 -21.40 -37.13 20.33
N GLY A 377 -20.95 -37.12 21.57
CA GLY A 377 -21.82 -36.87 22.72
C GLY A 377 -22.43 -35.47 22.68
N ASP A 378 -23.57 -35.28 23.34
CA ASP A 378 -24.20 -33.96 23.47
C ASP A 378 -23.32 -33.02 24.34
N HIS A 379 -23.34 -31.74 24.01
CA HIS A 379 -22.41 -30.71 24.49
C HIS A 379 -22.52 -30.39 25.99
N ASP A 380 -23.60 -30.81 26.63
CA ASP A 380 -23.94 -30.51 28.03
C ASP A 380 -23.35 -31.50 29.04
N PHE A 381 -22.76 -32.61 28.59
CA PHE A 381 -22.26 -33.68 29.48
C PHE A 381 -20.75 -33.63 29.75
N SER A 382 -20.04 -32.59 29.31
CA SER A 382 -18.59 -32.46 29.50
C SER A 382 -18.24 -31.77 30.82
N LYS A 383 -17.68 -32.52 31.78
CA LYS A 383 -17.09 -31.93 32.99
C LYS A 383 -15.65 -31.47 32.75
N CYS A 384 -14.89 -32.15 31.91
CA CYS A 384 -13.48 -31.85 31.66
C CYS A 384 -13.28 -30.90 30.47
N THR A 385 -12.39 -29.91 30.63
CA THR A 385 -12.00 -29.00 29.54
C THR A 385 -10.48 -28.83 29.51
N LEU A 386 -9.93 -28.78 28.30
CA LEU A 386 -8.51 -28.53 28.05
C LEU A 386 -8.33 -27.12 27.49
N THR A 387 -7.39 -26.37 28.05
CA THR A 387 -7.00 -25.04 27.58
C THR A 387 -5.64 -25.14 26.88
N PRO A 388 -5.57 -24.95 25.56
CA PRO A 388 -4.30 -24.81 24.85
C PRO A 388 -3.65 -23.48 25.22
N SER A 389 -2.48 -23.50 25.84
CA SER A 389 -1.63 -22.33 26.08
C SER A 389 -0.60 -22.20 24.98
N VAL A 390 -0.57 -21.05 24.31
CA VAL A 390 0.25 -20.85 23.11
C VAL A 390 1.32 -19.81 23.40
N ASN A 391 2.56 -20.20 23.16
CA ASN A 391 3.74 -19.35 23.27
C ASN A 391 4.41 -19.25 21.91
N LEU A 392 4.46 -18.04 21.35
CA LEU A 392 5.19 -17.73 20.13
C LEU A 392 6.48 -17.02 20.51
N VAL A 393 7.62 -17.71 20.39
CA VAL A 393 8.95 -17.10 20.47
C VAL A 393 9.25 -16.49 19.12
N ILE A 394 9.25 -15.16 19.03
CA ILE A 394 9.27 -14.41 17.77
C ILE A 394 10.70 -14.31 17.24
N ASP A 395 10.88 -14.70 15.98
CA ASP A 395 12.06 -14.34 15.19
C ASP A 395 12.04 -12.82 14.98
N ILE A 396 12.79 -12.07 15.79
CA ILE A 396 12.93 -10.63 15.62
C ILE A 396 13.38 -10.40 14.15
N PRO A 397 12.81 -9.45 13.39
CA PRO A 397 13.23 -9.13 12.02
C PRO A 397 14.31 -8.04 11.97
N GLN A 398 15.04 -7.91 10.87
CA GLN A 398 16.17 -6.95 10.76
C GLN A 398 15.68 -5.49 10.75
N THR A 399 14.42 -5.29 10.36
CA THR A 399 13.80 -3.97 10.28
C THR A 399 12.36 -4.04 10.81
N ILE A 400 11.82 -2.89 11.20
CA ILE A 400 10.46 -2.77 11.75
C ILE A 400 9.37 -3.19 10.74
N SER A 401 9.68 -3.16 9.44
CA SER A 401 8.80 -3.61 8.36
C SER A 401 8.81 -5.12 8.15
N GLY A 402 9.71 -5.85 8.80
CA GLY A 402 9.76 -7.31 8.74
C GLY A 402 8.62 -7.99 9.49
N SER A 403 8.59 -9.33 9.43
CA SER A 403 7.51 -10.11 10.02
C SER A 403 7.80 -10.45 11.49
N PHE A 404 6.93 -9.99 12.39
CA PHE A 404 6.90 -10.38 13.81
C PHE A 404 5.92 -11.54 14.08
N TYR A 405 5.53 -12.27 13.04
CA TYR A 405 4.63 -13.43 13.13
C TYR A 405 5.35 -14.74 12.77
N ARG A 406 6.68 -14.70 12.67
CA ARG A 406 7.54 -15.85 12.44
C ARG A 406 8.28 -16.19 13.72
N GLY A 407 8.64 -17.45 13.87
CA GLY A 407 9.32 -17.99 15.03
C GLY A 407 8.74 -19.33 15.44
N ASP A 408 9.17 -19.80 16.60
CA ASP A 408 8.82 -21.12 17.10
C ASP A 408 7.60 -21.06 18.01
N VAL A 409 6.69 -22.00 17.78
CA VAL A 409 5.40 -22.09 18.48
C VAL A 409 5.44 -23.28 19.42
N TYR A 410 5.16 -23.01 20.70
CA TYR A 410 5.01 -24.02 21.73
C TYR A 410 3.56 -24.01 22.22
N VAL A 411 2.93 -25.18 22.21
CA VAL A 411 1.54 -25.35 22.67
C VAL A 411 1.53 -26.34 23.83
N GLY A 412 1.19 -25.84 25.02
CA GLY A 412 0.93 -26.66 26.20
C GLY A 412 -0.57 -26.89 26.38
N PHE A 413 -0.98 -28.06 26.87
CA PHE A 413 -2.39 -28.33 27.18
C PHE A 413 -2.59 -28.33 28.71
N LYS A 414 -3.53 -27.52 29.18
CA LYS A 414 -3.85 -27.37 30.60
C LYS A 414 -5.21 -27.98 30.88
N ASP A 415 -5.31 -28.86 31.87
CA ASP A 415 -6.60 -29.31 32.40
C ASP A 415 -7.21 -28.19 33.23
N SER A 416 -8.37 -27.67 32.81
CA SER A 416 -9.01 -26.53 33.47
C SER A 416 -9.49 -26.82 34.90
N ILE A 417 -9.68 -28.09 35.28
CA ILE A 417 -10.13 -28.47 36.62
C ILE A 417 -8.93 -28.72 37.52
N LEU A 418 -8.05 -29.63 37.11
CA LEU A 418 -6.97 -30.12 37.98
C LEU A 418 -5.76 -29.19 37.98
N LYS A 419 -5.51 -28.51 36.85
CA LYS A 419 -4.32 -27.68 36.67
C LYS A 419 -4.69 -26.41 35.87
N PRO A 420 -5.52 -25.52 36.44
CA PRO A 420 -5.98 -24.34 35.75
C PRO A 420 -4.83 -23.41 35.35
N SER A 421 -5.10 -22.54 34.38
CA SER A 421 -4.21 -21.43 34.05
C SER A 421 -4.01 -20.53 35.28
N SER A 422 -2.78 -20.10 35.48
CA SER A 422 -2.42 -19.16 36.54
C SER A 422 -1.15 -18.41 36.14
N PRO A 423 -0.91 -17.20 36.67
CA PRO A 423 0.27 -16.41 36.30
C PRO A 423 1.57 -17.19 36.52
N LEU A 424 1.68 -17.92 37.63
CA LEU A 424 2.89 -18.69 37.96
C LEU A 424 3.11 -19.84 36.99
N ARG A 425 2.04 -20.53 36.60
CA ARG A 425 2.11 -21.62 35.62
C ARG A 425 2.59 -21.11 34.26
N HIS A 426 2.08 -19.98 33.78
CA HIS A 426 2.57 -19.37 32.54
C HIS A 426 4.07 -19.03 32.61
N ALA A 427 4.54 -18.51 33.74
CA ALA A 427 5.97 -18.24 33.93
C ALA A 427 6.79 -19.53 33.95
N THR A 428 6.37 -20.57 34.66
CA THR A 428 7.08 -21.86 34.69
C THR A 428 7.15 -22.49 33.31
N GLU A 429 6.02 -22.55 32.59
CA GLU A 429 5.95 -23.07 31.22
C GLU A 429 6.91 -22.31 30.30
N LEU A 430 6.91 -20.97 30.37
CA LEU A 430 7.82 -20.16 29.57
C LEU A 430 9.28 -20.40 29.95
N ALA A 431 9.60 -20.49 31.25
CA ALA A 431 10.96 -20.74 31.70
C ALA A 431 11.49 -22.08 31.19
N GLU A 432 10.66 -23.13 31.20
CA GLU A 432 11.00 -24.43 30.63
C GLU A 432 11.21 -24.34 29.11
N ILE A 433 10.31 -23.68 28.38
CA ILE A 433 10.44 -23.47 26.93
C ILE A 433 11.77 -22.77 26.59
N LEU A 434 12.12 -21.71 27.31
CA LEU A 434 13.34 -20.95 27.05
C LEU A 434 14.60 -21.76 27.39
N LYS A 435 14.58 -22.53 28.48
CA LYS A 435 15.69 -23.43 28.83
C LYS A 435 15.88 -24.55 27.82
N LEU A 436 14.80 -25.12 27.30
CA LEU A 436 14.84 -26.17 26.28
C LEU A 436 15.43 -25.68 24.95
N ARG A 437 15.27 -24.39 24.61
CA ARG A 437 15.88 -23.79 23.42
C ARG A 437 17.40 -23.63 23.51
N GLY A 438 17.97 -23.71 24.71
CA GLY A 438 19.39 -23.46 24.96
C GLY A 438 19.63 -22.09 25.58
N THR A 439 20.44 -21.25 24.93
CA THR A 439 20.88 -19.96 25.50
C THR A 439 19.70 -19.03 25.77
N VAL A 440 19.49 -18.72 27.04
CA VAL A 440 18.54 -17.69 27.47
C VAL A 440 19.21 -16.34 27.34
N HIS A 441 18.63 -15.46 26.52
CA HIS A 441 19.13 -14.10 26.39
C HIS A 441 18.83 -13.27 27.66
N PRO A 442 19.70 -12.30 28.02
CA PRO A 442 19.55 -11.51 29.26
C PRO A 442 18.30 -10.61 29.27
N VAL A 443 17.75 -10.27 28.10
CA VAL A 443 16.56 -9.42 28.00
C VAL A 443 15.37 -10.23 27.49
N LEU A 444 14.27 -10.22 28.26
CA LEU A 444 13.01 -10.87 27.90
C LEU A 444 11.89 -9.84 27.71
N LEU A 445 11.25 -9.88 26.54
CA LEU A 445 10.11 -9.04 26.20
C LEU A 445 8.86 -9.91 26.07
N LEU A 446 7.83 -9.62 26.85
CA LEU A 446 6.56 -10.33 26.85
C LEU A 446 5.44 -9.46 26.26
N TYR A 447 4.66 -10.03 25.36
CA TYR A 447 3.47 -9.38 24.79
C TYR A 447 2.23 -10.28 24.94
N THR A 448 1.22 -9.81 25.67
CA THR A 448 0.04 -10.59 26.05
C THR A 448 -1.27 -9.85 25.81
N ASP A 449 -2.41 -10.54 25.84
CA ASP A 449 -3.74 -9.92 25.71
C ASP A 449 -4.13 -9.03 26.91
N GLY A 450 -3.53 -9.27 28.09
CA GLY A 450 -3.79 -8.54 29.32
C GLY A 450 -5.00 -9.04 30.11
N GLY A 451 -5.43 -10.29 29.88
CA GLY A 451 -6.40 -11.02 30.68
C GLY A 451 -5.98 -11.17 32.16
N PRO A 452 -6.81 -11.78 33.02
CA PRO A 452 -6.55 -11.86 34.46
C PRO A 452 -5.16 -12.39 34.83
N ASP A 453 -4.67 -13.39 34.10
CA ASP A 453 -3.38 -14.02 34.34
C ASP A 453 -2.17 -13.23 33.82
N HIS A 454 -2.43 -12.19 33.03
CA HIS A 454 -1.43 -11.31 32.42
C HIS A 454 -1.61 -9.84 32.83
N ARG A 455 -2.51 -9.58 33.77
CA ARG A 455 -2.81 -8.22 34.24
C ARG A 455 -1.74 -7.75 35.23
N THR A 456 -0.81 -6.94 34.75
CA THR A 456 0.32 -6.38 35.52
C THR A 456 -0.04 -5.57 36.76
N THR A 457 -1.31 -5.17 36.94
CA THR A 457 -1.77 -4.54 38.18
C THR A 457 -1.94 -5.53 39.33
N TYR A 458 -2.12 -6.83 39.05
CA TYR A 458 -2.33 -7.87 40.06
C TYR A 458 -1.01 -8.34 40.67
N MET A 459 -1.03 -8.52 42.00
CA MET A 459 0.16 -8.92 42.75
C MET A 459 0.63 -10.33 42.36
N SER A 460 -0.30 -11.26 42.10
CA SER A 460 0.02 -12.61 41.63
C SER A 460 0.82 -12.60 40.31
N VAL A 461 0.46 -11.72 39.38
CA VAL A 461 1.17 -11.53 38.10
C VAL A 461 2.55 -10.92 38.32
N LYS A 462 2.65 -9.90 39.18
CA LYS A 462 3.95 -9.29 39.54
C LYS A 462 4.90 -10.30 40.17
N LEU A 463 4.42 -11.08 41.14
CA LEU A 463 5.21 -12.12 41.81
C LEU A 463 5.65 -13.22 40.83
N SER A 464 4.77 -13.62 39.91
CA SER A 464 5.12 -14.56 38.84
C SER A 464 6.22 -14.01 37.93
N MET A 465 6.14 -12.74 37.52
CA MET A 465 7.17 -12.10 36.70
C MET A 465 8.51 -11.96 37.44
N ILE A 466 8.49 -11.66 38.74
CA ILE A 466 9.70 -11.63 39.58
C ILE A 466 10.31 -13.03 39.69
N ALA A 467 9.47 -14.07 39.88
CA ALA A 467 9.93 -15.44 39.92
C ALA A 467 10.57 -15.84 38.59
N LEU A 468 9.94 -15.49 37.45
CA LEU A 468 10.47 -15.72 36.11
C LEU A 468 11.82 -15.04 35.92
N PHE A 469 11.91 -13.74 36.26
CA PHE A 469 13.12 -12.94 36.19
C PHE A 469 14.29 -13.59 36.93
N ARG A 470 14.05 -14.01 38.18
CA ARG A 470 15.07 -14.69 38.99
C ARG A 470 15.40 -16.10 38.47
N SER A 471 14.42 -16.83 37.94
CA SER A 471 14.59 -18.22 37.50
C SER A 471 15.40 -18.36 36.21
N LEU A 472 15.46 -17.28 35.42
CA LEU A 472 16.14 -17.19 34.14
C LEU A 472 17.40 -16.30 34.20
N ASP A 473 17.70 -15.73 35.37
CA ASP A 473 18.84 -14.81 35.59
C ASP A 473 18.87 -13.67 34.56
N LEU A 474 17.74 -12.98 34.41
CA LEU A 474 17.60 -11.91 33.42
C LEU A 474 18.19 -10.60 33.95
N ASP A 475 18.71 -9.77 33.04
CA ASP A 475 19.06 -8.38 33.31
C ASP A 475 17.84 -7.46 33.17
N MET A 476 16.90 -7.83 32.29
CA MET A 476 15.71 -7.02 32.01
C MET A 476 14.52 -7.87 31.59
N LEU A 477 13.36 -7.61 32.21
CA LEU A 477 12.07 -8.15 31.81
C LEU A 477 11.07 -7.03 31.55
N VAL A 478 10.52 -6.97 30.34
CA VAL A 478 9.49 -6.00 29.96
C VAL A 478 8.21 -6.74 29.59
N ALA A 479 7.12 -6.48 30.29
CA ALA A 479 5.82 -7.04 29.97
C ALA A 479 4.86 -5.95 29.46
N LEU A 480 4.41 -6.11 28.21
CA LEU A 480 3.39 -5.28 27.60
C LEU A 480 2.10 -6.07 27.34
N ARG A 481 1.00 -5.34 27.32
CA ARG A 481 -0.35 -5.87 27.13
C ARG A 481 -1.10 -5.13 26.02
N THR A 482 -2.00 -5.84 25.36
CA THR A 482 -2.95 -5.21 24.46
C THR A 482 -3.96 -4.34 25.22
N ALA A 483 -4.55 -3.37 24.52
CA ALA A 483 -5.70 -2.66 25.06
C ALA A 483 -6.91 -3.62 25.17
N PRO A 484 -7.83 -3.41 26.12
CA PRO A 484 -9.07 -4.18 26.18
C PRO A 484 -9.78 -4.23 24.82
N SER A 485 -10.36 -5.38 24.47
CA SER A 485 -11.00 -5.64 23.16
C SER A 485 -10.06 -5.62 21.93
N ASN A 486 -8.75 -5.42 22.12
CA ASN A 486 -7.75 -5.38 21.06
C ASN A 486 -6.76 -6.56 21.10
N SER A 487 -7.15 -7.70 21.70
CA SER A 487 -6.35 -8.93 21.74
C SER A 487 -5.92 -9.42 20.35
N TRP A 488 -6.69 -9.09 19.29
CA TRP A 488 -6.34 -9.39 17.90
C TRP A 488 -5.00 -8.80 17.43
N THR A 489 -4.46 -7.81 18.14
CA THR A 489 -3.13 -7.23 17.86
C THR A 489 -1.99 -8.10 18.39
N ASN A 490 -2.28 -9.05 19.28
CA ASN A 490 -1.32 -10.01 19.82
C ASN A 490 -0.82 -10.95 18.70
N PRO A 491 0.49 -11.01 18.40
CA PRO A 491 1.01 -11.84 17.30
C PRO A 491 0.57 -13.31 17.36
N VAL A 492 0.51 -13.89 18.56
CA VAL A 492 0.08 -15.27 18.79
C VAL A 492 -1.36 -15.54 18.36
N GLU A 493 -2.26 -14.54 18.31
CA GLU A 493 -3.64 -14.73 17.82
C GLU A 493 -3.68 -15.25 16.38
N ARG A 494 -2.69 -14.85 15.56
CA ARG A 494 -2.57 -15.36 14.20
C ARG A 494 -2.24 -16.86 14.18
N ILE A 495 -1.40 -17.32 15.11
CA ILE A 495 -1.08 -18.75 15.27
C ILE A 495 -2.30 -19.51 15.79
N MET A 496 -3.02 -18.94 16.76
CA MET A 496 -4.25 -19.54 17.28
C MET A 496 -5.32 -19.75 16.21
N SER A 497 -5.37 -18.92 15.17
CA SER A 497 -6.26 -19.16 14.02
C SER A 497 -5.92 -20.44 13.24
N ILE A 498 -4.63 -20.82 13.17
CA ILE A 498 -4.16 -22.05 12.54
C ILE A 498 -4.48 -23.26 13.43
N VAL A 499 -4.24 -23.12 14.75
CA VAL A 499 -4.61 -24.16 15.74
C VAL A 499 -6.10 -24.47 15.67
N ASN A 500 -6.96 -23.46 15.55
CA ASN A 500 -8.40 -23.63 15.36
C ASN A 500 -8.75 -24.48 14.14
N THR A 501 -8.05 -24.31 13.01
CA THR A 501 -8.27 -25.15 11.82
C THR A 501 -7.92 -26.61 12.08
N GLY A 502 -6.87 -26.87 12.86
CA GLY A 502 -6.53 -28.23 13.30
C GLY A 502 -7.59 -28.84 14.21
N LEU A 503 -8.17 -28.05 15.12
CA LEU A 503 -9.19 -28.51 16.06
C LEU A 503 -10.56 -28.77 15.44
N GLN A 504 -10.85 -28.22 14.26
CA GLN A 504 -12.17 -28.31 13.57
C GLN A 504 -12.54 -29.71 13.02
N GLY A 505 -11.69 -30.72 13.20
CA GLY A 505 -11.97 -32.10 12.77
C GLY A 505 -11.55 -33.15 13.80
N ILE A 506 -11.32 -32.73 15.05
CA ILE A 506 -10.84 -33.61 16.12
C ILE A 506 -11.91 -33.70 17.19
N SER A 507 -12.14 -34.91 17.69
CA SER A 507 -12.93 -35.15 18.89
C SER A 507 -12.03 -35.63 20.01
N LEU A 508 -12.22 -35.09 21.21
CA LEU A 508 -11.42 -35.39 22.39
C LEU A 508 -12.25 -36.22 23.37
N MET A 509 -11.64 -37.25 23.93
CA MET A 509 -12.15 -37.98 25.08
C MET A 509 -11.02 -38.24 26.06
N ARG A 510 -11.37 -38.30 27.35
CA ARG A 510 -10.43 -38.77 28.37
C ARG A 510 -10.44 -40.30 28.43
N GLN A 511 -9.33 -40.87 28.91
CA GLN A 511 -9.31 -42.26 29.33
C GLN A 511 -9.99 -42.41 30.70
N LYS A 512 -10.56 -43.58 30.96
CA LYS A 512 -11.06 -43.92 32.31
C LYS A 512 -9.88 -43.96 33.27
N MET A 513 -10.00 -43.23 34.38
CA MET A 513 -9.01 -43.18 35.45
C MET A 513 -9.33 -44.25 36.50
N GLY A 514 -8.45 -44.43 37.49
CA GLY A 514 -8.74 -45.28 38.64
C GLY A 514 -9.93 -44.77 39.45
N ASP A 515 -10.63 -45.68 40.13
CA ASP A 515 -11.93 -45.41 40.76
C ASP A 515 -11.93 -44.24 41.75
N ASN A 516 -10.81 -43.98 42.43
CA ASN A 516 -10.66 -42.85 43.35
C ASN A 516 -10.76 -41.49 42.61
N PHE A 517 -10.20 -41.39 41.41
CA PHE A 517 -10.24 -40.17 40.60
C PHE A 517 -11.58 -40.01 39.87
N GLU A 518 -12.22 -41.12 39.49
CA GLU A 518 -13.58 -41.09 38.92
C GLU A 518 -14.59 -40.53 39.94
N LYS A 519 -14.50 -40.97 41.20
CA LYS A 519 -15.32 -40.43 42.30
C LYS A 519 -15.08 -38.94 42.53
N ALA A 520 -13.83 -38.47 42.43
CA ALA A 520 -13.49 -37.06 42.62
C ALA A 520 -14.04 -36.13 41.52
N ILE A 521 -14.20 -36.63 40.29
CA ILE A 521 -14.83 -35.88 39.18
C ILE A 521 -16.37 -35.94 39.26
N GLY A 522 -16.91 -36.77 40.15
CA GLY A 522 -18.34 -36.93 40.41
C GLY A 522 -19.06 -37.62 39.26
N VAL A 523 -18.48 -38.69 38.69
CA VAL A 523 -19.18 -39.59 37.76
C VAL A 523 -20.05 -40.57 38.55
#